data_AF-A0A6V8NUM8-F1
#
_entry.id   AF-A0A6V8NUM8-F1
#
_cell.length_a   1.000
_cell.length_b   1.000
_cell.length_c   1.000
_cell.angle_alpha   90.00
_cell.angle_beta   90.00
_cell.angle_gamma   90.00
#
_symmetry.space_group_name_H-M   'P 1'
#
loop_
_entity.id
_entity.type
_entity.pdbx_description
1 polymer ?
#
loop_
_entity_poly.entity_id
_entity_poly.type
_entity_poly.pdbx_seq_one_letter_code
_entity_poly.pdbx_strand_id
1 'polypeptide(L)'
;VKQVLEKRDAIVAAIKEIQEIKDSDKTGKKEPKLNPLEKEARFMKHSGGRIRLSYNCQAAVDEKEGVIVAADITSEANDKRQLLPMLEKVEETVEKKPKKAVMDAGYHSKENLEKAEKLETDCYVTSRKGEEEVKQERGRGREKEEAKAVTTSFVNSPSQKGVAIVNGDRAIEDAETRLNREPADAVSRMAAKLQTEEGKEIYRQRKKIVEPVFGQVKSNLGFRRFRLRGSGKAGGEWTLVCLVHNIKKIYAKIMAKGGDLDSLTGELEAVYNPA
;
A
#
# COMPACT_ATOMS: atom_id res chain seq x y z
N VAL A 1 47.25 -16.22 -18.85
CA VAL A 1 45.77 -16.38 -18.92
C VAL A 1 45.09 -15.91 -17.64
N LYS A 2 45.44 -16.45 -16.46
CA LYS A 2 44.81 -16.07 -15.16
C LYS A 2 44.87 -14.58 -14.82
N GLN A 3 46.05 -13.96 -14.92
CA GLN A 3 46.22 -12.49 -14.71
C GLN A 3 45.46 -11.62 -15.72
N VAL A 4 45.21 -12.12 -16.93
CA VAL A 4 44.48 -11.38 -17.97
C VAL A 4 42.98 -11.42 -17.68
N LEU A 5 42.47 -12.54 -17.16
CA LEU A 5 41.09 -12.69 -16.72
C LEU A 5 40.79 -11.82 -15.49
N GLU A 6 41.68 -11.80 -14.50
CA GLU A 6 41.52 -10.93 -13.31
C GLU A 6 41.49 -9.44 -13.68
N LYS A 7 42.37 -9.00 -14.60
CA LYS A 7 42.34 -7.63 -15.11
C LYS A 7 41.07 -7.33 -15.90
N ARG A 8 40.56 -8.29 -16.69
CA ARG A 8 39.30 -8.14 -17.43
C ARG A 8 38.13 -7.96 -16.48
N ASP A 9 38.05 -8.77 -15.42
CA ASP A 9 36.93 -8.73 -14.48
C ASP A 9 36.96 -7.45 -13.64
N ALA A 10 38.15 -6.95 -13.26
CA ALA A 10 38.30 -5.64 -12.63
C ALA A 10 37.86 -4.48 -13.54
N ILE A 11 38.18 -4.54 -14.84
CA ILE A 11 37.74 -3.53 -15.82
C ILE A 11 36.21 -3.58 -16.00
N VAL A 12 35.61 -4.77 -16.05
CA VAL A 12 34.16 -4.92 -16.17
C VAL A 12 33.45 -4.38 -14.92
N ALA A 13 33.98 -4.62 -13.72
CA ALA A 13 33.46 -4.05 -12.48
C ALA A 13 33.52 -2.51 -12.49
N ALA A 14 34.66 -1.93 -12.88
CA ALA A 14 34.82 -0.47 -12.97
C ALA A 14 33.90 0.15 -14.03
N ILE A 15 33.69 -0.50 -15.18
CA ILE A 15 32.74 -0.04 -16.21
C ILE A 15 31.32 -0.03 -15.66
N LYS A 16 30.94 -1.06 -14.89
CA LYS A 16 29.61 -1.14 -14.28
C LYS A 16 29.37 -0.02 -13.26
N GLU A 17 30.38 0.27 -12.44
CA GLU A 17 30.35 1.37 -11.46
C GLU A 17 30.25 2.75 -12.14
N ILE A 18 31.02 2.97 -13.21
CA ILE A 18 30.95 4.18 -14.04
C ILE A 18 29.58 4.32 -14.71
N GLN A 19 28.96 3.21 -15.13
CA GLN A 19 27.63 3.20 -15.72
C GLN A 19 26.57 3.60 -14.69
N GLU A 20 26.64 3.07 -13.47
CA GLU A 20 25.74 3.41 -12.35
C GLU A 20 25.86 4.89 -11.95
N ILE A 21 27.08 5.45 -11.91
CA ILE A 21 27.32 6.88 -11.66
C ILE A 21 26.73 7.73 -12.79
N LYS A 22 26.97 7.37 -14.06
CA LYS A 22 26.40 8.10 -15.21
C LYS A 22 24.88 8.05 -15.27
N ASP A 23 24.27 6.93 -14.87
CA ASP A 23 22.82 6.80 -14.84
C ASP A 23 22.21 7.57 -13.65
N SER A 24 22.96 7.77 -12.57
CA SER A 24 22.58 8.68 -11.48
C SER A 24 22.60 10.15 -11.91
N ASP A 25 23.63 10.57 -12.66
CA ASP A 25 23.79 11.95 -13.15
C ASP A 25 22.76 12.35 -14.23
N LYS A 26 22.40 11.42 -15.13
CA LYS A 26 21.37 11.66 -16.17
C LYS A 26 19.98 11.99 -15.60
N THR A 27 19.71 11.66 -14.33
CA THR A 27 18.40 11.89 -13.71
C THR A 27 18.25 13.25 -13.02
N GLY A 28 19.30 14.09 -12.97
CA GLY A 28 19.26 15.37 -12.26
C GLY A 28 18.93 15.24 -10.76
N LYS A 29 19.12 14.05 -10.18
CA LYS A 29 18.84 13.77 -8.77
C LYS A 29 19.87 14.48 -7.91
N LYS A 30 19.51 15.67 -7.43
CA LYS A 30 20.22 16.31 -6.32
C LYS A 30 20.37 15.29 -5.18
N GLU A 31 21.57 15.19 -4.63
CA GLU A 31 21.81 14.39 -3.44
C GLU A 31 20.74 14.70 -2.38
N PRO A 32 20.17 13.67 -1.74
CA PRO A 32 19.14 13.90 -0.74
C PRO A 32 19.73 14.77 0.37
N LYS A 33 19.05 15.86 0.72
CA LYS A 33 19.45 16.67 1.87
C LYS A 33 19.40 15.80 3.13
N LEU A 34 20.56 15.48 3.67
CA LEU A 34 20.71 14.69 4.90
C LEU A 34 20.86 15.62 6.10
N ASN A 35 20.33 15.20 7.25
CA ASN A 35 20.64 15.83 8.52
C ASN A 35 21.88 15.16 9.13
N PRO A 36 22.97 15.90 9.45
CA PRO A 36 24.16 15.32 10.09
C PRO A 36 23.88 14.57 11.40
N LEU A 37 22.87 15.02 12.17
CA LEU A 37 22.49 14.43 13.46
C LEU A 37 21.49 13.27 13.33
N GLU A 38 20.94 13.06 12.13
CA GLU A 38 19.93 12.04 11.85
C GLU A 38 20.03 11.65 10.37
N LYS A 39 21.07 10.88 10.05
CA LYS A 39 21.46 10.53 8.67
C LYS A 39 20.46 9.61 7.97
N GLU A 40 19.65 8.90 8.73
CA GLU A 40 18.69 7.92 8.22
C GLU A 40 17.33 8.57 7.89
N ALA A 41 16.89 9.58 8.63
CA ALA A 41 15.64 10.26 8.30
C ALA A 41 15.75 11.09 7.00
N ARG A 42 14.59 11.40 6.38
CA ARG A 42 14.51 12.25 5.19
C ARG A 42 13.55 13.40 5.36
N PHE A 43 13.79 14.50 4.65
CA PHE A 43 12.84 15.61 4.59
C PHE A 43 11.63 15.21 3.74
N MET A 44 10.47 15.11 4.38
CA MET A 44 9.21 14.71 3.75
C MET A 44 8.18 15.84 3.86
N LYS A 45 7.32 15.95 2.85
CA LYS A 45 6.20 16.91 2.86
C LYS A 45 5.06 16.36 3.72
N HIS A 46 4.64 17.13 4.70
CA HIS A 46 3.47 16.87 5.54
C HIS A 46 2.27 17.67 5.03
N SER A 47 1.09 17.36 5.57
CA SER A 47 -0.13 18.15 5.33
C SER A 47 0.10 19.63 5.64
N GLY A 48 -0.45 20.52 4.80
CA GLY A 48 -0.23 21.96 4.87
C GLY A 48 1.12 22.43 4.30
N GLY A 49 1.80 21.61 3.50
CA GLY A 49 3.01 21.99 2.76
C GLY A 49 4.29 22.06 3.61
N ARG A 50 4.21 21.76 4.90
CA ARG A 50 5.35 21.79 5.82
C ARG A 50 6.32 20.67 5.49
N ILE A 51 7.61 20.98 5.42
CA ILE A 51 8.67 19.98 5.22
C ILE A 51 9.27 19.65 6.59
N ARG A 52 9.30 18.37 6.95
CA ARG A 52 9.89 17.90 8.22
C ARG A 52 10.75 16.68 8.01
N LEU A 53 11.80 16.58 8.82
CA LEU A 53 12.60 15.38 8.90
C LEU A 53 11.75 14.24 9.50
N SER A 54 11.60 13.15 8.76
CA SER A 54 10.63 12.09 9.07
C SER A 54 11.10 10.73 8.58
N TYR A 55 10.50 9.69 9.15
CA TYR A 55 10.41 8.36 8.57
C TYR A 55 9.00 8.17 7.99
N ASN A 56 8.91 7.39 6.92
CA ASN A 56 7.64 7.01 6.31
C ASN A 56 7.14 5.71 6.97
N CYS A 57 6.02 5.79 7.67
CA CYS A 57 5.38 4.65 8.34
C CYS A 57 4.53 3.86 7.35
N GLN A 58 4.71 2.55 7.34
CA GLN A 58 3.95 1.61 6.51
C GLN A 58 3.20 0.65 7.43
N ALA A 59 1.97 0.31 7.08
CA ALA A 59 1.17 -0.70 7.79
C ALA A 59 0.24 -1.42 6.82
N ALA A 60 0.11 -2.74 7.00
CA ALA A 60 -0.91 -3.56 6.37
C ALA A 60 -1.96 -3.92 7.43
N VAL A 61 -3.23 -3.76 7.05
CA VAL A 61 -4.37 -3.92 7.95
C VAL A 61 -5.33 -4.96 7.38
N ASP A 62 -5.78 -5.86 8.24
CA ASP A 62 -6.84 -6.81 7.94
C ASP A 62 -8.19 -6.11 7.72
N GLU A 63 -8.92 -6.53 6.69
CA GLU A 63 -10.18 -5.90 6.28
C GLU A 63 -11.32 -6.16 7.25
N LYS A 64 -11.43 -7.40 7.74
CA LYS A 64 -12.54 -7.85 8.57
C LYS A 64 -12.46 -7.27 9.98
N GLU A 65 -11.27 -7.33 10.57
CA GLU A 65 -11.06 -7.01 11.97
C GLU A 65 -10.38 -5.68 12.20
N GLY A 66 -9.74 -5.07 11.19
CA GLY A 66 -9.02 -3.81 11.35
C GLY A 66 -7.77 -3.94 12.23
N VAL A 67 -7.21 -5.15 12.31
CA VAL A 67 -5.97 -5.48 13.02
C VAL A 67 -4.79 -5.23 12.07
N ILE A 68 -3.72 -4.62 12.58
CA ILE A 68 -2.49 -4.42 11.82
C ILE A 68 -1.72 -5.74 11.80
N VAL A 69 -1.52 -6.30 10.60
CA VAL A 69 -0.85 -7.59 10.39
C VAL A 69 0.61 -7.43 10.00
N ALA A 70 1.01 -6.29 9.45
CA ALA A 70 2.41 -5.98 9.20
C ALA A 70 2.65 -4.48 9.37
N ALA A 71 3.83 -4.10 9.83
CA ALA A 71 4.23 -2.72 10.03
C ALA A 71 5.71 -2.54 9.73
N ASP A 72 6.08 -1.40 9.15
CA ASP A 72 7.47 -1.05 8.92
C ASP A 72 7.68 0.46 8.86
N ILE A 73 8.94 0.88 8.91
CA ILE A 73 9.34 2.24 8.58
C ILE A 73 10.35 2.24 7.43
N THR A 74 10.27 3.26 6.59
CA THR A 74 11.23 3.47 5.51
C THR A 74 11.72 4.91 5.49
N SER A 75 12.95 5.08 5.00
CA SER A 75 13.51 6.40 4.74
C SER A 75 13.11 6.91 3.35
N GLU A 76 12.42 6.11 2.54
CA GLU A 76 11.93 6.52 1.24
C GLU A 76 10.79 7.56 1.36
N ALA A 77 10.95 8.70 0.70
CA ALA A 77 9.95 9.77 0.71
C ALA A 77 8.69 9.46 -0.12
N ASN A 78 8.68 8.32 -0.83
CA ASN A 78 7.56 7.87 -1.65
C ASN A 78 7.33 6.37 -1.45
N ASP A 79 6.09 5.94 -1.67
CA ASP A 79 5.66 4.56 -1.42
C ASP A 79 5.87 3.63 -2.63
N LYS A 80 6.45 4.14 -3.73
CA LYS A 80 6.56 3.39 -5.00
C LYS A 80 7.38 2.11 -4.89
N ARG A 81 8.19 1.92 -3.85
CA ARG A 81 9.00 0.72 -3.64
C ARG A 81 8.56 -0.12 -2.44
N GLN A 82 7.44 0.24 -1.82
CA GLN A 82 7.02 -0.35 -0.55
C GLN A 82 5.93 -1.42 -0.72
N LEU A 83 5.48 -1.69 -1.95
CA LEU A 83 4.48 -2.71 -2.23
C LEU A 83 4.96 -4.11 -1.86
N LEU A 84 6.00 -4.59 -2.55
CA LEU A 84 6.50 -5.95 -2.37
C LEU A 84 6.99 -6.22 -0.95
N PRO A 85 7.83 -5.35 -0.33
CA PRO A 85 8.31 -5.61 1.03
C PRO A 85 7.18 -5.73 2.05
N MET A 86 6.09 -4.99 1.85
CA MET A 86 4.94 -5.07 2.75
C MET A 86 4.16 -6.37 2.55
N LEU A 87 3.99 -6.84 1.31
CA LEU A 87 3.33 -8.13 1.06
C LEU A 87 4.14 -9.31 1.59
N GLU A 88 5.46 -9.28 1.41
CA GLU A 88 6.38 -10.28 1.98
C GLU A 88 6.26 -10.32 3.51
N LYS A 89 6.24 -9.16 4.17
CA LYS A 89 6.02 -9.09 5.62
C LYS A 89 4.66 -9.60 6.07
N VAL A 90 3.62 -9.36 5.28
CA VAL A 90 2.29 -9.93 5.56
C VAL A 90 2.38 -11.45 5.47
N GLU A 91 2.93 -11.99 4.39
CA GLU A 91 3.10 -13.43 4.21
C GLU A 91 3.93 -14.06 5.35
N GLU A 92 5.00 -13.41 5.79
CA GLU A 92 5.81 -13.84 6.94
C GLU A 92 4.99 -13.86 8.24
N THR A 93 4.08 -12.90 8.43
CA THR A 93 3.34 -12.76 9.69
C THR A 93 2.10 -13.65 9.78
N VAL A 94 1.37 -13.83 8.67
CA VAL A 94 0.14 -14.66 8.64
C VAL A 94 0.34 -16.03 7.98
N GLU A 95 1.55 -16.34 7.53
CA GLU A 95 1.93 -17.58 6.82
C GLU A 95 1.07 -17.87 5.58
N LYS A 96 0.37 -16.86 5.08
CA LYS A 96 -0.57 -16.93 3.98
C LYS A 96 -0.48 -15.67 3.16
N LYS A 97 -0.39 -15.82 1.83
CA LYS A 97 -0.62 -14.70 0.93
C LYS A 97 -2.10 -14.35 0.98
N PRO A 98 -2.43 -13.06 1.09
CA PRO A 98 -3.83 -12.69 1.01
C PRO A 98 -4.31 -12.83 -0.45
N LYS A 99 -5.59 -12.55 -0.76
CA LYS A 99 -6.16 -12.80 -2.11
C LYS A 99 -6.45 -11.57 -3.03
N LYS A 100 -6.82 -10.38 -2.54
CA LYS A 100 -6.92 -9.09 -3.27
C LYS A 100 -6.37 -7.77 -2.64
N ALA A 101 -5.13 -7.29 -2.81
CA ALA A 101 -4.58 -6.04 -2.18
C ALA A 101 -5.22 -4.71 -2.65
N VAL A 102 -5.41 -3.71 -1.80
CA VAL A 102 -6.05 -2.41 -2.09
C VAL A 102 -5.21 -1.27 -1.57
N MET A 103 -4.55 -0.59 -2.48
CA MET A 103 -3.45 0.34 -2.25
C MET A 103 -3.85 1.77 -2.45
N ASP A 104 -3.07 2.68 -1.88
CA ASP A 104 -3.22 4.06 -2.26
C ASP A 104 -2.39 4.42 -3.47
N ALA A 105 -2.83 5.50 -4.11
CA ALA A 105 -2.18 6.18 -5.19
C ALA A 105 -0.68 6.48 -5.00
N GLY A 106 -0.16 6.57 -3.77
CA GLY A 106 1.28 6.66 -3.49
C GLY A 106 2.08 5.48 -4.04
N TYR A 107 1.47 4.29 -4.12
CA TYR A 107 2.07 3.07 -4.62
C TYR A 107 1.93 2.91 -6.14
N HIS A 108 1.19 3.80 -6.82
CA HIS A 108 0.98 3.72 -8.25
C HIS A 108 2.29 3.98 -9.02
N SER A 109 2.87 2.91 -9.56
CA SER A 109 4.02 2.96 -10.46
C SER A 109 3.93 1.82 -11.48
N LYS A 110 4.42 2.04 -12.70
CA LYS A 110 4.42 1.00 -13.75
C LYS A 110 5.12 -0.27 -13.27
N GLU A 111 6.27 -0.12 -12.62
CA GLU A 111 7.05 -1.23 -12.05
C GLU A 111 6.26 -2.02 -10.99
N ASN A 112 5.54 -1.34 -10.09
CA ASN A 112 4.70 -2.02 -9.10
C ASN A 112 3.54 -2.76 -9.74
N LEU A 113 2.91 -2.20 -10.77
CA LEU A 113 1.78 -2.83 -11.44
C LEU A 113 2.23 -4.06 -12.22
N GLU A 114 3.34 -3.98 -12.94
CA GLU A 114 3.94 -5.12 -13.64
C GLU A 114 4.38 -6.23 -12.67
N LYS A 115 4.88 -5.86 -11.49
CA LYS A 115 5.21 -6.82 -10.43
C LYS A 115 3.95 -7.43 -9.82
N ALA A 116 2.94 -6.60 -9.53
CA ALA A 116 1.68 -7.03 -8.93
C ALA A 116 0.92 -8.04 -9.79
N GLU A 117 0.96 -7.91 -11.12
CA GLU A 117 0.33 -8.87 -12.05
C GLU A 117 0.96 -10.26 -12.00
N LYS A 118 2.22 -10.38 -11.56
CA LYS A 118 2.93 -11.65 -11.42
C LYS A 118 2.72 -12.30 -10.06
N LEU A 119 2.13 -11.57 -9.11
CA LEU A 119 1.85 -12.10 -7.80
C LEU A 119 0.56 -12.90 -7.85
N GLU A 120 0.44 -13.89 -6.97
CA GLU A 120 -0.83 -14.58 -6.65
C GLU A 120 -1.84 -13.64 -5.97
N THR A 121 -1.37 -12.43 -5.67
CA THR A 121 -2.08 -11.31 -5.11
C THR A 121 -2.88 -10.54 -6.14
N ASP A 122 -4.18 -10.38 -5.95
CA ASP A 122 -4.95 -9.50 -6.81
C ASP A 122 -4.94 -8.02 -6.36
N CYS A 123 -3.92 -7.25 -6.76
CA CYS A 123 -3.76 -5.83 -6.35
C CYS A 123 -4.77 -4.87 -7.00
N TYR A 124 -5.05 -3.76 -6.33
CA TYR A 124 -5.89 -2.63 -6.75
C TYR A 124 -5.20 -1.33 -6.35
N VAL A 125 -4.73 -0.54 -7.33
CA VAL A 125 -3.98 0.70 -7.08
C VAL A 125 -4.45 1.79 -8.04
N THR A 126 -5.08 2.85 -7.52
CA THR A 126 -5.49 3.97 -8.40
C THR A 126 -4.35 4.96 -8.65
N SER A 127 -4.44 5.75 -9.71
CA SER A 127 -3.54 6.89 -9.91
C SER A 127 -4.05 8.11 -9.13
N ARG A 128 -3.20 9.08 -8.79
CA ARG A 128 -3.64 10.30 -8.08
C ARG A 128 -4.74 11.07 -8.84
N LYS A 129 -4.72 11.06 -10.18
CA LYS A 129 -5.77 11.66 -11.02
C LYS A 129 -7.10 10.91 -10.86
N GLY A 130 -7.07 9.58 -10.94
CA GLY A 130 -8.25 8.75 -10.69
C GLY A 130 -8.80 8.90 -9.27
N GLU A 131 -7.94 9.11 -8.27
CA GLU A 131 -8.38 9.39 -6.90
C GLU A 131 -9.09 10.75 -6.76
N GLU A 132 -8.71 11.74 -7.57
CA GLU A 132 -9.33 13.07 -7.61
C GLU A 132 -10.66 13.05 -8.37
N GLU A 133 -10.75 12.31 -9.47
CA GLU A 133 -11.99 12.08 -10.22
C GLU A 133 -13.05 11.38 -9.37
N VAL A 134 -12.68 10.32 -8.65
CA VAL A 134 -13.58 9.63 -7.69
C VAL A 134 -14.04 10.56 -6.55
N LYS A 135 -13.22 11.56 -6.18
CA LYS A 135 -13.61 12.59 -5.18
C LYS A 135 -14.53 13.63 -5.78
N GLN A 136 -14.33 14.03 -7.04
CA GLN A 136 -15.18 14.99 -7.75
C GLN A 136 -16.57 14.43 -8.08
N GLU A 137 -16.65 13.17 -8.54
CA GLU A 137 -17.94 12.48 -8.74
C GLU A 137 -18.76 12.43 -7.45
N ARG A 138 -18.09 12.26 -6.30
CA ARG A 138 -18.72 12.28 -4.97
C ARG A 138 -19.04 13.68 -4.44
N GLY A 139 -18.31 14.71 -4.87
CA GLY A 139 -18.54 16.10 -4.49
C GLY A 139 -19.91 16.65 -4.94
N ARG A 140 -20.57 15.98 -5.89
CA ARG A 140 -21.97 16.26 -6.27
C ARG A 140 -23.02 15.63 -5.33
N GLY A 141 -22.60 14.80 -4.35
CA GLY A 141 -23.51 13.96 -3.57
C GLY A 141 -23.40 14.01 -2.04
N ARG A 142 -22.50 14.78 -1.44
CA ARG A 142 -22.48 15.05 0.02
C ARG A 142 -21.43 16.10 0.37
N GLU A 143 -21.83 17.10 1.16
CA GLU A 143 -20.94 18.12 1.70
C GLU A 143 -19.85 17.51 2.60
N LYS A 144 -18.65 18.06 2.40
CA LYS A 144 -17.37 17.98 3.13
C LYS A 144 -17.27 17.02 4.32
N GLU A 145 -16.35 16.06 4.20
CA GLU A 145 -15.48 15.69 5.32
C GLU A 145 -14.08 15.31 4.80
N GLU A 146 -13.08 16.10 5.21
CA GLU A 146 -11.70 16.01 4.77
C GLU A 146 -10.89 15.02 5.61
N ALA A 147 -10.33 13.99 4.98
CA ALA A 147 -9.01 13.45 5.30
C ALA A 147 -8.49 12.60 4.12
N LYS A 148 -7.19 12.72 3.79
CA LYS A 148 -6.50 12.04 2.67
C LYS A 148 -5.36 11.22 3.27
N ALA A 149 -5.39 9.89 3.15
CA ALA A 149 -4.31 9.00 3.60
C ALA A 149 -4.18 7.75 2.70
N VAL A 150 -2.94 7.22 2.64
CA VAL A 150 -2.40 6.40 1.55
C VAL A 150 -1.99 4.98 2.01
N THR A 151 -2.67 3.85 1.73
CA THR A 151 -2.11 2.45 1.84
C THR A 151 -2.92 1.27 1.20
N THR A 152 -2.28 0.07 1.18
CA THR A 152 -2.48 -1.31 0.58
C THR A 152 -3.12 -2.39 1.47
N SER A 153 -4.19 -3.12 1.05
CA SER A 153 -4.86 -4.20 1.87
C SER A 153 -5.77 -5.22 1.15
N PHE A 154 -5.84 -6.49 1.57
CA PHE A 154 -5.90 -7.63 0.66
C PHE A 154 -7.13 -8.61 0.86
N VAL A 155 -8.03 -8.91 -0.11
CA VAL A 155 -9.42 -9.49 0.08
C VAL A 155 -9.74 -10.84 -0.64
N ASN A 156 -10.71 -11.67 -0.22
CA ASN A 156 -11.19 -12.83 -1.03
C ASN A 156 -12.70 -13.07 -1.06
N SER A 157 -13.23 -13.35 -2.27
CA SER A 157 -14.44 -14.13 -2.66
C SER A 157 -15.80 -13.87 -1.97
N PRO A 158 -16.93 -14.45 -2.46
CA PRO A 158 -17.30 -14.91 -3.79
C PRO A 158 -18.59 -14.23 -4.34
N SER A 159 -18.80 -14.44 -5.63
CA SER A 159 -19.90 -14.08 -6.53
C SER A 159 -21.34 -14.33 -6.04
N GLN A 160 -22.31 -13.49 -6.49
CA GLN A 160 -23.40 -13.89 -7.40
C GLN A 160 -24.41 -12.77 -7.79
N LYS A 161 -24.58 -12.64 -9.12
CA LYS A 161 -25.79 -12.45 -9.96
C LYS A 161 -26.80 -11.30 -9.72
N GLY A 162 -27.09 -10.57 -10.81
CA GLY A 162 -28.35 -9.87 -11.05
C GLY A 162 -28.33 -9.05 -12.34
N VAL A 163 -29.00 -9.54 -13.39
CA VAL A 163 -29.10 -8.95 -14.74
C VAL A 163 -30.23 -7.93 -14.81
N ALA A 164 -30.07 -6.86 -15.60
CA ALA A 164 -31.18 -6.20 -16.30
C ALA A 164 -30.67 -5.52 -17.60
N ILE A 165 -31.43 -5.72 -18.68
CA ILE A 165 -31.14 -5.41 -20.10
C ILE A 165 -31.91 -4.14 -20.51
N VAL A 166 -31.54 -3.58 -21.69
CA VAL A 166 -32.34 -2.86 -22.72
C VAL A 166 -31.93 -1.39 -22.90
N ASN A 167 -31.70 -0.82 -24.09
CA ASN A 167 -31.41 -1.23 -25.48
C ASN A 167 -30.95 0.05 -26.20
N GLY A 168 -30.10 -0.05 -27.23
CA GLY A 168 -29.64 1.11 -27.99
C GLY A 168 -28.76 0.75 -29.18
N ASP A 169 -29.25 -0.18 -29.98
CA ASP A 169 -28.60 -0.69 -31.19
C ASP A 169 -28.41 0.43 -32.22
N ARG A 170 -27.15 0.84 -32.46
CA ARG A 170 -26.60 1.50 -33.68
C ARG A 170 -25.25 2.21 -33.46
N ALA A 171 -24.67 2.12 -32.27
CA ALA A 171 -23.30 2.59 -31.98
C ALA A 171 -22.32 1.43 -31.66
N ILE A 172 -22.67 0.20 -32.07
CA ILE A 172 -22.06 -1.03 -31.54
C ILE A 172 -20.86 -1.49 -32.38
N GLU A 173 -20.88 -1.37 -33.71
CA GLU A 173 -19.78 -1.93 -34.54
C GLU A 173 -18.43 -1.18 -34.41
N ASP A 174 -18.43 0.15 -34.25
CA ASP A 174 -17.19 0.92 -34.09
C ASP A 174 -16.66 0.98 -32.65
N ALA A 175 -17.49 0.66 -31.66
CA ALA A 175 -17.14 0.62 -30.24
C ALA A 175 -16.60 -0.75 -29.82
N GLU A 176 -17.17 -1.85 -30.33
CA GLU A 176 -16.73 -3.22 -30.03
C GLU A 176 -15.30 -3.49 -30.48
N THR A 177 -14.88 -2.91 -31.61
CA THR A 177 -13.54 -3.13 -32.18
C THR A 177 -12.42 -2.44 -31.36
N ARG A 178 -12.75 -1.41 -30.56
CA ARG A 178 -11.80 -0.75 -29.64
C ARG A 178 -11.82 -1.33 -28.22
N LEU A 179 -12.93 -1.96 -27.81
CA LEU A 179 -13.08 -2.55 -26.46
C LEU A 179 -12.34 -3.87 -26.28
N ASN A 180 -12.01 -4.58 -27.37
CA ASN A 180 -11.42 -5.92 -27.34
C ASN A 180 -9.89 -5.96 -27.51
N ARG A 181 -9.19 -4.81 -27.46
CA ARG A 181 -7.74 -4.83 -27.35
C ARG A 181 -7.38 -5.01 -25.88
N GLU A 182 -6.82 -6.16 -25.52
CA GLU A 182 -6.23 -6.33 -24.20
C GLU A 182 -5.34 -5.11 -23.91
N PRO A 183 -5.53 -4.42 -22.77
CA PRO A 183 -4.79 -3.21 -22.50
C PRO A 183 -3.29 -3.54 -22.51
N ALA A 184 -2.54 -2.85 -23.37
CA ALA A 184 -1.19 -3.27 -23.76
C ALA A 184 -0.19 -3.25 -22.58
N ASP A 185 -0.42 -2.41 -21.57
CA ASP A 185 0.47 -2.26 -20.42
C ASP A 185 -0.27 -2.39 -19.08
N ALA A 186 0.48 -2.73 -18.03
CA ALA A 186 -0.05 -3.00 -16.69
C ALA A 186 -0.82 -1.80 -16.09
N VAL A 187 -0.44 -0.58 -16.50
CA VAL A 187 -1.13 0.66 -16.10
C VAL A 187 -2.55 0.68 -16.66
N SER A 188 -2.72 0.42 -17.96
CA SER A 188 -4.03 0.42 -18.60
C SER A 188 -4.91 -0.73 -18.11
N ARG A 189 -4.33 -1.90 -17.82
CA ARG A 189 -5.06 -3.03 -17.21
C ARG A 189 -5.57 -2.69 -15.81
N MET A 190 -4.73 -2.10 -14.97
CA MET A 190 -5.16 -1.63 -13.64
C MET A 190 -6.23 -0.55 -13.72
N ALA A 191 -6.10 0.39 -14.66
CA ALA A 191 -7.10 1.43 -14.87
C ALA A 191 -8.45 0.82 -15.28
N ALA A 192 -8.46 -0.10 -16.26
CA ALA A 192 -9.67 -0.82 -16.68
C ALA A 192 -10.28 -1.62 -15.53
N LYS A 193 -9.45 -2.32 -14.75
CA LYS A 193 -9.87 -3.09 -13.57
C LYS A 193 -10.58 -2.21 -12.54
N LEU A 194 -10.07 -1.00 -12.28
CA LEU A 194 -10.68 -0.05 -11.35
C LEU A 194 -11.95 0.62 -11.88
N GLN A 195 -12.22 0.56 -13.18
CA GLN A 195 -13.47 1.06 -13.77
C GLN A 195 -14.62 0.04 -13.66
N THR A 196 -14.32 -1.23 -13.42
CA THR A 196 -15.35 -2.25 -13.14
C THR A 196 -16.07 -1.93 -11.83
N GLU A 197 -17.35 -2.31 -11.73
CA GLU A 197 -18.13 -2.09 -10.50
C GLU A 197 -17.53 -2.84 -9.31
N GLU A 198 -17.04 -4.06 -9.53
CA GLU A 198 -16.30 -4.82 -8.51
C GLU A 198 -15.03 -4.08 -8.06
N GLY A 199 -14.24 -3.58 -9.01
CA GLY A 199 -12.99 -2.86 -8.70
C GLY A 199 -13.23 -1.55 -7.97
N LYS A 200 -14.27 -0.79 -8.34
CA LYS A 200 -14.68 0.42 -7.61
C LYS A 200 -15.09 0.07 -6.19
N GLU A 201 -15.86 -0.99 -5.98
CA GLU A 201 -16.36 -1.34 -4.65
C GLU A 201 -15.23 -1.81 -3.73
N ILE A 202 -14.34 -2.68 -4.22
CA ILE A 202 -13.15 -3.11 -3.48
C ILE A 202 -12.27 -1.90 -3.14
N TYR A 203 -12.05 -1.01 -4.11
CA TYR A 203 -11.26 0.20 -3.88
C TYR A 203 -11.89 1.15 -2.85
N ARG A 204 -13.23 1.24 -2.80
CA ARG A 204 -13.94 2.05 -1.80
C ARG A 204 -13.73 1.55 -0.37
N GLN A 205 -13.49 0.24 -0.16
CA GLN A 205 -13.26 -0.32 1.18
C GLN A 205 -11.99 0.25 1.84
N ARG A 206 -11.03 0.78 1.07
CA ARG A 206 -9.81 1.43 1.60
C ARG A 206 -10.11 2.46 2.69
N LYS A 207 -11.18 3.24 2.53
CA LYS A 207 -11.60 4.25 3.52
C LYS A 207 -12.09 3.67 4.84
N LYS A 208 -12.60 2.44 4.83
CA LYS A 208 -13.11 1.77 6.03
C LYS A 208 -12.03 0.98 6.74
N ILE A 209 -11.02 0.50 6.01
CA ILE A 209 -9.98 -0.38 6.55
C ILE A 209 -8.86 0.44 7.17
N VAL A 210 -8.13 1.22 6.37
CA VAL A 210 -6.84 1.79 6.79
C VAL A 210 -6.93 3.24 7.29
N GLU A 211 -7.86 4.04 6.75
CA GLU A 211 -8.04 5.43 7.19
C GLU A 211 -8.41 5.53 8.69
N PRO A 212 -9.30 4.67 9.25
CA PRO A 212 -9.62 4.71 10.66
C PRO A 212 -8.43 4.33 11.54
N VAL A 213 -7.58 3.39 11.12
CA VAL A 213 -6.38 2.98 11.87
C VAL A 213 -5.41 4.15 12.00
N PHE A 214 -5.06 4.80 10.89
CA PHE A 214 -4.18 5.98 10.94
C PHE A 214 -4.83 7.16 11.66
N GLY A 215 -6.16 7.32 11.54
CA GLY A 215 -6.93 8.29 12.31
C GLY A 215 -6.81 8.04 13.82
N GLN A 216 -6.97 6.79 14.26
CA GLN A 216 -6.84 6.39 15.66
C GLN A 216 -5.41 6.58 16.17
N VAL A 217 -4.41 6.14 15.42
CA VAL A 217 -2.99 6.32 15.78
C VAL A 217 -2.65 7.80 15.98
N LYS A 218 -3.13 8.65 15.08
CA LYS A 218 -2.82 10.08 15.10
C LYS A 218 -3.64 10.84 16.14
N SER A 219 -4.96 10.65 16.16
CA SER A 219 -5.89 11.44 16.98
C SER A 219 -6.11 10.84 18.37
N ASN A 220 -6.23 9.52 18.48
CA ASN A 220 -6.55 8.87 19.75
C ASN A 220 -5.30 8.44 20.52
N LEU A 221 -4.28 7.91 19.85
CA LEU A 221 -2.99 7.57 20.49
C LEU A 221 -2.03 8.77 20.55
N GLY A 222 -2.35 9.88 19.87
CA GLY A 222 -1.53 11.08 19.88
C GLY A 222 -0.15 10.91 19.22
N PHE A 223 0.06 9.84 18.46
CA PHE A 223 1.34 9.58 17.80
C PHE A 223 1.50 10.49 16.58
N ARG A 224 2.15 11.64 16.80
CA ARG A 224 2.37 12.69 15.78
C ARG A 224 3.84 12.85 15.38
N ARG A 225 4.76 12.30 16.16
CA ARG A 225 6.22 12.37 15.95
C ARG A 225 6.92 11.21 16.64
N PHE A 226 7.97 10.71 15.99
CA PHE A 226 8.95 9.84 16.64
C PHE A 226 9.69 10.62 17.74
N ARG A 227 9.98 9.95 18.85
CA ARG A 227 10.80 10.50 19.94
C ARG A 227 12.21 9.95 19.88
N LEU A 228 12.38 8.74 19.34
CA LEU A 228 13.67 8.12 19.19
C LEU A 228 14.28 8.42 17.82
N ARG A 229 15.61 8.29 17.77
CA ARG A 229 16.47 8.59 16.62
C ARG A 229 17.10 7.31 16.09
N GLY A 230 17.32 7.25 14.79
CA GLY A 230 17.75 6.06 14.05
C GLY A 230 16.59 5.12 13.70
N SER A 231 16.67 4.50 12.52
CA SER A 231 15.61 3.64 11.97
C SER A 231 15.27 2.48 12.90
N GLY A 232 16.24 1.82 13.52
CA GLY A 232 15.95 0.71 14.45
C GLY A 232 15.06 1.13 15.62
N LYS A 233 15.36 2.28 16.24
CA LYS A 233 14.59 2.77 17.41
C LYS A 233 13.25 3.37 16.99
N ALA A 234 13.21 4.12 15.89
CA ALA A 234 11.97 4.65 15.33
C ALA A 234 11.04 3.51 14.87
N GLY A 235 11.59 2.44 14.30
CA GLY A 235 10.87 1.23 13.94
C GLY A 235 10.24 0.58 15.16
N GLY A 236 10.99 0.46 16.27
CA GLY A 236 10.45 -0.01 17.55
C GLY A 236 9.29 0.83 18.08
N GLU A 237 9.37 2.17 17.99
CA GLU A 237 8.24 3.04 18.35
C GLU A 237 7.02 2.78 17.47
N TRP A 238 7.21 2.60 16.16
CA TRP A 238 6.13 2.31 15.23
C TRP A 238 5.47 0.95 15.53
N THR A 239 6.27 -0.08 15.72
CA THR A 239 5.80 -1.42 16.11
C THR A 239 5.00 -1.37 17.42
N LEU A 240 5.47 -0.63 18.43
CA LEU A 240 4.75 -0.47 19.69
C LEU A 240 3.39 0.21 19.49
N VAL A 241 3.32 1.25 18.66
CA VAL A 241 2.07 1.93 18.34
C VAL A 241 1.09 0.98 17.64
N CYS A 242 1.57 0.19 16.68
CA CYS A 242 0.76 -0.81 15.99
C CYS A 242 0.26 -1.91 16.95
N LEU A 243 1.10 -2.35 17.88
CA LEU A 243 0.74 -3.33 18.90
C LEU A 243 -0.35 -2.78 19.83
N VAL A 244 -0.22 -1.54 20.30
CA VAL A 244 -1.24 -0.88 21.14
C VAL A 244 -2.58 -0.78 20.40
N HIS A 245 -2.57 -0.45 19.11
CA HIS A 245 -3.78 -0.48 18.29
C HIS A 245 -4.43 -1.86 18.27
N ASN A 246 -3.64 -2.91 18.02
CA ASN A 246 -4.13 -4.29 17.99
C ASN A 246 -4.70 -4.73 19.34
N ILE A 247 -4.02 -4.44 20.45
CA ILE A 247 -4.51 -4.76 21.80
C ILE A 247 -5.84 -4.06 22.06
N LYS A 248 -6.01 -2.79 21.67
CA LYS A 248 -7.29 -2.09 21.84
C LYS A 248 -8.42 -2.73 21.03
N LYS A 249 -8.12 -3.25 19.83
CA LYS A 249 -9.09 -3.97 18.99
C LYS A 249 -9.51 -5.30 19.62
N ILE A 250 -8.55 -6.06 20.13
CA ILE A 250 -8.80 -7.32 20.86
C ILE A 250 -9.62 -7.04 22.12
N TYR A 251 -9.20 -6.08 22.94
CA TYR A 251 -9.93 -5.69 24.15
C TYR A 251 -11.37 -5.27 23.85
N ALA A 252 -11.59 -4.42 22.85
CA ALA A 252 -12.94 -4.00 22.47
C ALA A 252 -13.83 -5.19 22.07
N LYS A 253 -13.28 -6.20 21.40
CA LYS A 253 -14.00 -7.43 21.08
C LYS A 253 -14.33 -8.27 22.31
N ILE A 254 -13.38 -8.45 23.24
CA ILE A 254 -13.60 -9.19 24.49
C ILE A 254 -14.74 -8.53 25.26
N MET A 255 -14.70 -7.21 25.42
CA MET A 255 -15.72 -6.46 26.14
C MET A 255 -17.09 -6.54 25.45
N ALA A 256 -17.14 -6.53 24.10
CA ALA A 256 -18.38 -6.69 23.36
C ALA A 256 -19.03 -8.08 23.54
N LYS A 257 -18.25 -9.09 23.93
CA LYS A 257 -18.72 -10.45 24.21
C LYS A 257 -19.00 -10.73 25.69
N GLY A 258 -19.04 -9.70 26.53
CA GLY A 258 -19.32 -9.86 27.96
C GLY A 258 -18.08 -10.06 28.83
N GLY A 259 -16.88 -9.76 28.33
CA GLY A 259 -15.66 -9.70 29.13
C GLY A 259 -14.89 -11.02 29.26
N ASP A 260 -15.35 -12.09 28.62
CA ASP A 260 -14.70 -13.40 28.66
C ASP A 260 -13.64 -13.53 27.56
N LEU A 261 -12.40 -13.81 27.95
CA LEU A 261 -11.25 -13.96 27.05
C LEU A 261 -11.27 -15.32 26.34
N ASP A 262 -11.74 -16.37 27.01
CA ASP A 262 -11.72 -17.76 26.53
C ASP A 262 -12.68 -17.95 25.34
N SER A 263 -13.78 -17.20 25.36
CA SER A 263 -14.72 -17.06 24.24
C SER A 263 -14.08 -16.50 22.96
N LEU A 264 -13.08 -15.62 23.08
CA LEU A 264 -12.44 -14.99 21.92
C LEU A 264 -11.34 -15.86 21.33
N THR A 265 -10.53 -16.48 22.19
CA THR A 265 -9.43 -17.36 21.77
C THR A 265 -9.97 -18.59 21.02
N GLY A 266 -11.07 -19.19 21.47
CA GLY A 266 -11.68 -20.34 20.78
C GLY A 266 -12.20 -20.01 19.36
N GLU A 267 -12.78 -18.83 19.15
CA GLU A 267 -13.21 -18.40 17.81
C GLU A 267 -12.03 -18.03 16.90
N LEU A 268 -10.99 -17.40 17.46
CA LEU A 268 -9.77 -17.07 16.72
C LEU A 268 -9.02 -18.34 16.30
N GLU A 269 -8.91 -19.33 17.18
CA GLU A 269 -8.34 -20.65 16.86
C GLU A 269 -9.12 -21.33 15.73
N ALA A 270 -10.45 -21.31 15.78
CA ALA A 270 -11.28 -21.90 14.72
C ALA A 270 -11.14 -21.21 13.35
N VAL A 271 -10.87 -19.90 13.32
CA VAL A 271 -10.71 -19.12 12.08
C VAL A 271 -9.30 -19.22 11.50
N TYR A 272 -8.27 -19.20 12.35
CA TYR A 272 -6.88 -19.11 11.90
C TYR A 272 -6.15 -20.46 11.89
N ASN A 273 -6.61 -21.43 12.67
CA ASN A 273 -6.12 -22.81 12.67
C ASN A 273 -7.28 -23.82 12.48
N PRO A 274 -7.99 -23.78 11.33
CA PRO A 274 -8.99 -24.79 11.04
C PRO A 274 -8.26 -26.13 10.88
N ALA A 275 -8.64 -27.10 11.72
CA ALA A 275 -8.14 -28.47 11.69
C ALA A 275 -8.22 -29.12 10.29
#